data_AF-A0A8H3BMK4-F1
#
_entry.id   AF-A0A8H3BMK4-F1
#
_cell.length_a   1.000
_cell.length_b   1.000
_cell.length_c   1.000
_cell.angle_alpha   90.00
_cell.angle_beta   90.00
_cell.angle_gamma   90.00
#
_symmetry.space_group_name_H-M   'P 1'
#
loop_
_entity.id
_entity.type
_entity.pdbx_description
1 polymer ?
#
loop_
_entity_poly.entity_id
_entity_poly.type
_entity_poly.pdbx_seq_one_letter_code
_entity_poly.pdbx_strand_id
1 'polypeptide(L)'
;MPNMAHTKRDAVMHSIKNFSPVWFAVIMGTGAVSMLLHNFPYGSQPILRGFGIAALILNEHSMKALTAVWLLPAVTPIVPATTGALLARAILPFSASHTVITLFVSTVLLFLGLGITFMILPLYMLRLVTKGLPPNTMIISMFLPVGPCGQGGLAFVKIGEAFAELARRGASQNLLLTESQPWVLTGVCGGFFLWTFGVWWILLTILGIYETFKSQRPKFAVGFWGMVFPLGVYTSLTWQLSETFGSVFFRVLSAILSIVVFLLWATLAVITIHQICRDHESLFNSPYLPASPCPEQETASSILCESNQAVSGEQKC
;
A
#
# COMPACT_ATOMS: atom_id res chain seq x y z
N MET A 1 20.93 41.51 -2.26
CA MET A 1 20.45 40.41 -1.39
C MET A 1 19.22 39.80 -2.04
N PRO A 2 19.32 38.71 -2.82
CA PRO A 2 18.15 38.11 -3.46
C PRO A 2 17.28 37.42 -2.40
N ASN A 3 15.98 37.64 -2.49
CA ASN A 3 14.94 37.22 -1.55
C ASN A 3 14.96 35.71 -1.25
N MET A 4 15.40 35.34 -0.04
CA MET A 4 15.31 33.96 0.52
C MET A 4 13.87 33.39 0.56
N ALA A 5 12.84 34.25 0.44
CA ALA A 5 11.45 33.84 0.42
C ALA A 5 11.01 33.21 -0.93
N HIS A 6 11.63 33.62 -2.04
CA HIS A 6 11.26 33.11 -3.37
C HIS A 6 11.79 31.68 -3.56
N THR A 7 13.04 31.43 -3.17
CA THR A 7 13.70 30.12 -3.23
C THR A 7 12.98 29.05 -2.40
N LYS A 8 12.43 29.39 -1.21
CA LYS A 8 11.64 28.44 -0.42
C LYS A 8 10.32 28.07 -1.09
N ARG A 9 9.63 29.04 -1.70
CA ARG A 9 8.40 28.78 -2.45
C ARG A 9 8.67 27.89 -3.65
N ASP A 10 9.75 28.15 -4.36
CA ASP A 10 10.13 27.37 -5.54
C ASP A 10 10.59 25.95 -5.17
N ALA A 11 11.31 25.78 -4.05
CA ALA A 11 11.68 24.46 -3.51
C ALA A 11 10.47 23.64 -3.02
N VAL A 12 9.51 24.30 -2.35
CA VAL A 12 8.26 23.66 -1.94
C VAL A 12 7.42 23.29 -3.16
N MET A 13 7.31 24.19 -4.15
CA MET A 13 6.59 23.93 -5.40
C MET A 13 7.24 22.78 -6.20
N HIS A 14 8.57 22.70 -6.23
CA HIS A 14 9.32 21.62 -6.86
C HIS A 14 9.12 20.28 -6.12
N SER A 15 9.07 20.30 -4.78
CA SER A 15 8.79 19.11 -3.96
C SER A 15 7.35 18.60 -4.14
N ILE A 16 6.38 19.50 -4.34
CA ILE A 16 4.98 19.15 -4.64
C ILE A 16 4.88 18.53 -6.04
N LYS A 17 5.58 19.08 -7.03
CA LYS A 17 5.57 18.59 -8.42
C LYS A 17 6.24 17.22 -8.60
N ASN A 18 7.23 16.89 -7.78
CA ASN A 18 7.96 15.61 -7.83
C ASN A 18 7.49 14.58 -6.79
N PHE A 19 6.35 14.83 -6.15
CA PHE A 19 5.77 13.93 -5.16
C PHE A 19 5.26 12.64 -5.82
N SER A 20 6.07 11.57 -5.75
CA SER A 20 5.72 10.28 -6.33
C SER A 20 4.52 9.63 -5.62
N PRO A 21 3.61 8.94 -6.35
CA PRO A 21 2.54 8.13 -5.75
C PRO A 21 3.03 7.07 -4.76
N VAL A 22 4.32 6.71 -4.77
CA VAL A 22 4.96 5.81 -3.78
C VAL A 22 4.81 6.35 -2.35
N TRP A 23 4.75 7.66 -2.14
CA TRP A 23 4.53 8.25 -0.83
C TRP A 23 3.15 7.91 -0.22
N PHE A 24 2.19 7.51 -1.05
CA PHE A 24 0.93 6.93 -0.58
C PHE A 24 1.16 5.68 0.27
N ALA A 25 2.19 4.87 -0.03
CA ALA A 25 2.55 3.71 0.78
C ALA A 25 3.04 4.09 2.19
N VAL A 26 3.61 5.29 2.38
CA VAL A 26 4.01 5.81 3.69
C VAL A 26 2.77 6.14 4.52
N ILE A 27 1.77 6.80 3.93
CA ILE A 27 0.50 7.13 4.61
C ILE A 27 -0.29 5.84 4.91
N MET A 28 -0.39 4.93 3.94
CA MET A 28 -1.06 3.63 4.10
C MET A 28 -0.36 2.73 5.12
N GLY A 29 0.98 2.67 5.07
CA GLY A 29 1.79 1.91 6.03
C GLY A 29 1.67 2.46 7.45
N THR A 30 1.74 3.78 7.60
CA THR A 30 1.52 4.45 8.90
C THR A 30 0.08 4.27 9.39
N GLY A 31 -0.91 4.28 8.50
CA GLY A 31 -2.31 3.98 8.81
C GLY A 31 -2.53 2.53 9.26
N ALA A 32 -1.89 1.55 8.62
CA ALA A 32 -1.93 0.15 9.05
C ALA A 32 -1.25 -0.06 10.41
N VAL A 33 -0.09 0.57 10.63
CA VAL A 33 0.58 0.57 11.94
C VAL A 33 -0.26 1.29 12.99
N SER A 34 -0.90 2.40 12.65
CA SER A 34 -1.84 3.10 13.53
C SER A 34 -3.07 2.25 13.85
N MET A 35 -3.57 1.45 12.90
CA MET A 35 -4.69 0.53 13.13
C MET A 35 -4.27 -0.65 14.02
N LEU A 36 -3.05 -1.16 13.84
CA LEU A 36 -2.43 -2.15 14.74
C LEU A 36 -2.27 -1.58 16.16
N LEU A 37 -1.79 -0.34 16.30
CA LEU A 37 -1.63 0.35 17.57
C LEU A 37 -2.97 0.74 18.22
N HIS A 38 -4.00 1.04 17.42
CA HIS A 38 -5.36 1.33 17.91
C HIS A 38 -6.11 0.07 18.34
N ASN A 39 -5.79 -1.10 17.77
CA ASN A 39 -6.27 -2.38 18.29
C ASN A 39 -5.55 -2.79 19.60
N PHE A 40 -4.49 -2.05 19.99
CA PHE A 40 -3.88 -2.09 21.32
C PHE A 40 -4.60 -1.09 22.27
N PRO A 41 -4.74 -1.41 23.57
CA PRO A 41 -5.80 -0.85 24.42
C PRO A 41 -5.66 0.61 24.91
N TYR A 42 -4.92 1.51 24.24
CA TYR A 42 -4.87 2.93 24.62
C TYR A 42 -4.66 3.90 23.43
N GLY A 43 -5.63 4.78 23.14
CA GLY A 43 -5.40 6.09 22.50
C GLY A 43 -6.30 6.46 21.31
N SER A 44 -7.29 7.33 21.56
CA SER A 44 -8.27 7.86 20.59
C SER A 44 -8.01 9.34 20.22
N GLN A 45 -7.97 9.73 18.92
CA GLN A 45 -8.20 11.12 18.47
C GLN A 45 -8.62 11.23 16.96
N PRO A 46 -9.42 12.25 16.56
CA PRO A 46 -10.11 12.37 15.25
C PRO A 46 -9.35 13.04 14.09
N ILE A 47 -8.08 13.43 14.27
CA ILE A 47 -7.31 14.24 13.30
C ILE A 47 -6.88 13.47 12.03
N LEU A 48 -6.88 12.14 12.07
CA LEU A 48 -6.41 11.29 10.97
C LEU A 48 -7.40 11.19 9.79
N ARG A 49 -8.67 11.53 10.02
CA ARG A 49 -9.74 11.39 9.00
C ARG A 49 -9.73 12.49 7.94
N GLY A 50 -9.15 13.67 8.23
CA GLY A 50 -9.08 14.80 7.29
C GLY A 50 -8.00 14.65 6.21
N PHE A 51 -6.88 13.99 6.53
CA PHE A 51 -5.75 13.86 5.60
C PHE A 51 -6.02 12.89 4.44
N GLY A 52 -6.89 11.90 4.64
CA GLY A 52 -7.18 10.87 3.62
C GLY A 52 -7.98 11.38 2.41
N ILE A 53 -8.85 12.37 2.61
CA ILE A 53 -9.73 12.89 1.55
C ILE A 53 -8.96 13.83 0.61
N ALA A 54 -8.02 14.62 1.15
CA ALA A 54 -7.19 15.54 0.36
C ALA A 54 -6.17 14.80 -0.55
N ALA A 55 -5.67 13.64 -0.11
CA ALA A 55 -4.68 12.87 -0.88
C ALA A 55 -5.26 12.14 -2.10
N LEU A 56 -6.57 11.87 -2.12
CA LEU A 56 -7.24 11.21 -3.26
C LEU A 56 -7.46 12.15 -4.46
N ILE A 57 -7.42 13.46 -4.25
CA ILE A 57 -7.73 14.46 -5.28
C ILE A 57 -6.48 14.86 -6.09
N LEU A 58 -5.28 14.46 -5.66
CA LEU A 58 -4.01 15.01 -6.17
C LEU A 58 -3.15 14.05 -7.04
N ASN A 59 -3.65 12.91 -7.51
CA ASN A 59 -2.82 11.98 -8.30
C ASN A 59 -3.01 12.12 -9.82
N GLU A 60 -1.93 12.48 -10.52
CA GLU A 60 -1.78 12.33 -11.98
C GLU A 60 -1.22 10.95 -12.36
N HIS A 61 -1.73 10.36 -13.45
CA HIS A 61 -1.30 9.07 -13.96
C HIS A 61 -0.22 9.20 -15.03
N SER A 62 0.99 8.68 -14.76
CA SER A 62 1.99 8.38 -15.78
C SER A 62 2.15 6.86 -15.91
N MET A 63 1.89 6.37 -17.12
CA MET A 63 1.85 4.95 -17.48
C MET A 63 3.24 4.45 -17.88
N LYS A 64 3.71 3.37 -17.25
CA LYS A 64 4.54 2.34 -17.89
C LYS A 64 4.41 0.98 -17.18
N ALA A 65 3.87 0.01 -17.95
CA ALA A 65 3.74 -1.43 -17.71
C ALA A 65 2.86 -1.89 -16.50
N LEU A 66 2.17 -3.03 -16.68
CA LEU A 66 1.43 -3.76 -15.63
C LEU A 66 2.37 -4.07 -14.45
N THR A 67 2.37 -3.18 -13.46
CA THR A 67 3.13 -3.29 -12.22
C THR A 67 2.17 -3.60 -11.07
N ALA A 68 2.67 -4.15 -9.97
CA ALA A 68 1.83 -4.47 -8.81
C ALA A 68 1.17 -3.22 -8.17
N VAL A 69 1.59 -2.02 -8.56
CA VAL A 69 0.98 -0.72 -8.22
C VAL A 69 -0.48 -0.62 -8.68
N TRP A 70 -0.89 -1.37 -9.71
CA TRP A 70 -2.28 -1.43 -10.17
C TRP A 70 -3.25 -2.01 -9.13
N LEU A 71 -2.74 -2.63 -8.06
CA LEU A 71 -3.54 -3.08 -6.93
C LEU A 71 -3.93 -1.92 -5.98
N LEU A 72 -3.30 -0.75 -6.05
CA LEU A 72 -3.60 0.36 -5.15
C LEU A 72 -5.05 0.86 -5.29
N PRO A 73 -5.59 1.10 -6.51
CA PRO A 73 -7.01 1.43 -6.71
C PRO A 73 -7.97 0.31 -6.29
N ALA A 74 -7.51 -0.95 -6.30
CA ALA A 74 -8.31 -2.09 -5.87
C ALA A 74 -8.41 -2.18 -4.35
N VAL A 75 -7.34 -1.81 -3.63
CA VAL A 75 -7.29 -1.80 -2.16
C VAL A 75 -8.06 -0.62 -1.55
N THR A 76 -8.12 0.53 -2.25
CA THR A 76 -8.82 1.73 -1.77
C THR A 76 -10.26 1.51 -1.29
N PRO A 77 -11.12 0.71 -1.96
CA PRO A 77 -12.45 0.38 -1.42
C PRO A 77 -12.45 -0.70 -0.32
N ILE A 78 -11.42 -1.55 -0.23
CA ILE A 78 -11.36 -2.64 0.78
C ILE A 78 -11.09 -2.08 2.20
N VAL A 79 -10.26 -1.05 2.30
CA VAL A 79 -9.96 -0.38 3.58
C VAL A 79 -11.22 0.21 4.24
N PRO A 80 -12.00 1.09 3.58
CA PRO A 80 -13.22 1.64 4.15
C PRO A 80 -14.29 0.56 4.39
N ALA A 81 -14.27 -0.58 3.69
CA ALA A 81 -15.15 -1.70 4.03
C ALA A 81 -14.89 -2.27 5.43
N THR A 82 -13.62 -2.40 5.81
CA THR A 82 -13.25 -2.86 7.18
C THR A 82 -13.63 -1.81 8.22
N THR A 83 -13.30 -0.55 7.96
CA THR A 83 -13.62 0.57 8.86
C THR A 83 -15.12 0.77 9.01
N GLY A 84 -15.89 0.59 7.93
CA GLY A 84 -17.34 0.66 7.91
C GLY A 84 -17.97 -0.46 8.73
N ALA A 85 -17.42 -1.68 8.72
CA ALA A 85 -17.86 -2.75 9.60
C ALA A 85 -17.64 -2.43 11.10
N LEU A 86 -16.50 -1.82 11.43
CA LEU A 86 -16.21 -1.35 12.80
C LEU A 86 -17.16 -0.20 13.20
N LEU A 87 -17.41 0.74 12.29
CA LEU A 87 -18.33 1.85 12.49
C LEU A 87 -19.77 1.35 12.69
N ALA A 88 -20.20 0.36 11.91
CA ALA A 88 -21.51 -0.27 12.06
C ALA A 88 -21.72 -0.84 13.47
N ARG A 89 -20.72 -1.53 14.02
CA ARG A 89 -20.77 -2.04 15.40
C ARG A 89 -20.88 -0.91 16.44
N ALA A 90 -20.24 0.23 16.18
CA ALA A 90 -20.29 1.40 17.07
C ALA A 90 -21.63 2.16 16.97
N ILE A 91 -22.29 2.17 15.81
CA ILE A 91 -23.60 2.83 15.59
C ILE A 91 -24.77 1.97 16.07
N LEU A 92 -24.59 0.64 16.13
CA LEU A 92 -25.65 -0.31 16.46
C LEU A 92 -26.45 0.02 17.74
N PRO A 93 -25.86 0.50 18.86
CA PRO A 93 -26.63 0.87 20.04
C PRO A 93 -27.58 2.06 19.83
N PHE A 94 -27.31 2.91 18.84
CA PHE A 94 -28.06 4.15 18.59
C PHE A 94 -29.11 4.01 17.48
N SER A 95 -28.80 3.25 16.43
CA SER A 95 -29.73 3.07 15.30
C SER A 95 -29.43 1.80 14.49
N ALA A 96 -30.42 0.90 14.43
CA ALA A 96 -30.36 -0.28 13.57
C ALA A 96 -30.34 0.04 12.07
N SER A 97 -31.14 1.00 11.60
CA SER A 97 -31.25 1.34 10.17
C SER A 97 -29.93 1.85 9.58
N HIS A 98 -29.30 2.83 10.25
CA HIS A 98 -27.97 3.33 9.86
C HIS A 98 -26.89 2.24 9.89
N THR A 99 -27.00 1.27 10.83
CA THR A 99 -26.07 0.14 10.92
C THR A 99 -26.20 -0.79 9.71
N VAL A 100 -27.43 -1.13 9.31
CA VAL A 100 -27.70 -1.97 8.13
C VAL A 100 -27.19 -1.29 6.85
N ILE A 101 -27.45 0.01 6.68
CA ILE A 101 -26.95 0.78 5.52
C ILE A 101 -25.42 0.79 5.50
N THR A 102 -24.79 1.05 6.65
CA THR A 102 -23.32 1.08 6.75
C THR A 102 -22.73 -0.29 6.40
N LEU A 103 -23.31 -1.39 6.88
CA LEU A 103 -22.86 -2.75 6.54
C LEU A 103 -23.08 -3.09 5.07
N PHE A 104 -24.19 -2.67 4.48
CA PHE A 104 -24.45 -2.86 3.07
C PHE A 104 -23.39 -2.16 2.21
N VAL A 105 -23.15 -0.87 2.44
CA VAL A 105 -22.12 -0.10 1.72
C VAL A 105 -20.74 -0.73 1.92
N SER A 106 -20.40 -1.12 3.15
CA SER A 106 -19.13 -1.79 3.46
C SER A 106 -18.96 -3.09 2.68
N THR A 107 -20.01 -3.89 2.59
CA THR A 107 -20.01 -5.17 1.88
C THR A 107 -19.85 -4.96 0.37
N VAL A 108 -20.55 -3.97 -0.21
CA VAL A 108 -20.40 -3.60 -1.63
C VAL A 108 -18.97 -3.17 -1.95
N LEU A 109 -18.38 -2.31 -1.10
CA LEU A 109 -17.00 -1.84 -1.29
C LEU A 109 -15.97 -2.99 -1.18
N LEU A 110 -16.19 -3.94 -0.27
CA LEU A 110 -15.35 -5.14 -0.15
C LEU A 110 -15.36 -5.96 -1.45
N PHE A 111 -16.55 -6.31 -1.94
CA PHE A 111 -16.68 -7.11 -3.15
C PHE A 111 -16.20 -6.39 -4.40
N LEU A 112 -16.41 -5.08 -4.51
CA LEU A 112 -15.88 -4.28 -5.60
C LEU A 112 -14.34 -4.30 -5.61
N GLY A 113 -13.71 -4.04 -4.45
CA GLY A 113 -12.26 -4.04 -4.32
C GLY A 113 -11.62 -5.40 -4.57
N LEU A 114 -12.22 -6.46 -4.02
CA LEU A 114 -11.75 -7.83 -4.26
C LEU A 114 -12.00 -8.29 -5.69
N GLY A 115 -13.12 -7.91 -6.31
CA GLY A 115 -13.41 -8.22 -7.71
C GLY A 115 -12.33 -7.65 -8.64
N ILE A 116 -11.98 -6.38 -8.47
CA ILE A 116 -10.88 -5.75 -9.22
C ILE A 116 -9.54 -6.44 -8.90
N THR A 117 -9.27 -6.74 -7.64
CA THR A 117 -8.06 -7.46 -7.22
C THR A 117 -7.93 -8.81 -7.94
N PHE A 118 -8.99 -9.62 -7.95
CA PHE A 118 -8.99 -10.95 -8.57
C PHE A 118 -8.92 -10.90 -10.09
N MET A 119 -9.26 -9.79 -10.74
CA MET A 119 -8.99 -9.57 -12.16
C MET A 119 -7.51 -9.24 -12.42
N ILE A 120 -6.86 -8.48 -11.53
CA ILE A 120 -5.47 -8.03 -11.72
C ILE A 120 -4.44 -9.10 -11.34
N LEU A 121 -4.70 -9.88 -10.28
CA LEU A 121 -3.73 -10.87 -9.77
C LEU A 121 -3.33 -11.94 -10.79
N PRO A 122 -4.25 -12.53 -11.58
CA PRO A 122 -3.88 -13.46 -12.65
C PRO A 122 -3.04 -12.80 -13.75
N LEU A 123 -3.33 -11.54 -14.11
CA LEU A 123 -2.54 -10.79 -15.09
C LEU A 123 -1.13 -10.51 -14.57
N TYR A 124 -1.00 -10.20 -13.28
CA TYR A 124 0.30 -10.04 -12.64
C TYR A 124 1.08 -11.36 -12.58
N MET A 125 0.39 -12.48 -12.30
CA MET A 125 0.99 -13.81 -12.39
C MET A 125 1.48 -14.15 -13.80
N LEU A 126 0.67 -13.90 -14.82
CA LEU A 126 1.05 -14.09 -16.21
C LEU A 126 2.31 -13.26 -16.54
N ARG A 127 2.38 -12.02 -16.06
CA ARG A 127 3.57 -11.16 -16.23
C ARG A 127 4.79 -11.73 -15.53
N LEU A 128 4.67 -12.25 -14.31
CA LEU A 128 5.78 -12.88 -13.59
C LEU A 128 6.30 -14.15 -14.31
N VAL A 129 5.40 -14.97 -14.85
CA VAL A 129 5.76 -16.19 -15.58
C VAL A 129 6.41 -15.87 -16.93
N THR A 130 5.91 -14.87 -17.67
CA THR A 130 6.37 -14.57 -19.04
C THR A 130 7.56 -13.62 -19.12
N LYS A 131 7.65 -12.65 -18.21
CA LYS A 131 8.70 -11.61 -18.20
C LYS A 131 9.68 -11.77 -17.04
N GLY A 132 9.45 -12.70 -16.13
CA GLY A 132 10.27 -12.93 -14.95
C GLY A 132 10.05 -11.88 -13.85
N LEU A 133 10.99 -11.87 -12.90
CA LEU A 133 10.94 -10.98 -11.74
C LEU A 133 11.04 -9.50 -12.13
N PRO A 134 10.42 -8.58 -11.38
CA PRO A 134 10.63 -7.15 -11.57
C PRO A 134 12.12 -6.76 -11.42
N PRO A 135 12.59 -5.69 -12.08
CA PRO A 135 13.94 -5.18 -11.87
C PRO A 135 14.17 -4.77 -10.41
N ASN A 136 15.44 -4.77 -9.98
CA ASN A 136 15.87 -4.61 -8.58
C ASN A 136 15.24 -3.42 -7.82
N THR A 137 14.93 -2.33 -8.51
CA THR A 137 14.29 -1.13 -7.92
C THR A 137 12.82 -1.33 -7.56
N MET A 138 12.14 -2.29 -8.21
CA MET A 138 10.72 -2.58 -8.03
C MET A 138 10.47 -3.96 -7.40
N ILE A 139 11.51 -4.72 -7.03
CA ILE A 139 11.35 -6.06 -6.44
C ILE A 139 10.48 -6.04 -5.19
N ILE A 140 10.59 -4.96 -4.42
CA ILE A 140 9.82 -4.74 -3.19
C ILE A 140 8.31 -4.63 -3.45
N SER A 141 7.90 -4.22 -4.64
CA SER A 141 6.48 -4.15 -5.03
C SER A 141 5.81 -5.52 -5.11
N MET A 142 6.57 -6.63 -5.08
CA MET A 142 6.03 -7.99 -5.04
C MET A 142 5.23 -8.28 -3.76
N PHE A 143 5.40 -7.48 -2.69
CA PHE A 143 4.54 -7.56 -1.50
C PHE A 143 3.14 -6.99 -1.71
N LEU A 144 2.89 -6.16 -2.73
CA LEU A 144 1.61 -5.47 -2.92
C LEU A 144 0.39 -6.40 -3.04
N PRO A 145 0.45 -7.58 -3.71
CA PRO A 145 -0.60 -8.61 -3.69
C PRO A 145 -1.01 -9.10 -2.31
N VAL A 146 -0.10 -9.07 -1.32
CA VAL A 146 -0.40 -9.46 0.06
C VAL A 146 -1.38 -8.47 0.70
N GLY A 147 -1.37 -7.21 0.26
CA GLY A 147 -2.21 -6.12 0.77
C GLY A 147 -3.71 -6.41 0.66
N PRO A 148 -4.28 -6.58 -0.54
CA PRO A 148 -5.70 -6.89 -0.68
C PRO A 148 -6.08 -8.25 -0.09
N CYS A 149 -5.16 -9.22 -0.03
CA CYS A 149 -5.39 -10.50 0.65
C CYS A 149 -5.56 -10.30 2.17
N GLY A 150 -4.63 -9.60 2.82
CA GLY A 150 -4.69 -9.31 4.25
C GLY A 150 -5.84 -8.38 4.61
N GLN A 151 -5.95 -7.24 3.93
CA GLN A 151 -7.01 -6.26 4.19
C GLN A 151 -8.40 -6.79 3.84
N GLY A 152 -8.54 -7.52 2.73
CA GLY A 152 -9.80 -8.11 2.32
C GLY A 152 -10.24 -9.23 3.25
N GLY A 153 -9.30 -10.07 3.70
CA GLY A 153 -9.61 -11.10 4.68
C GLY A 153 -10.03 -10.52 6.02
N LEU A 154 -9.38 -9.44 6.46
CA LEU A 154 -9.76 -8.74 7.69
C LEU A 154 -11.17 -8.13 7.56
N ALA A 155 -11.48 -7.53 6.40
CA ALA A 155 -12.80 -7.00 6.11
C ALA A 155 -13.89 -8.08 6.20
N PHE A 156 -13.66 -9.27 5.63
CA PHE A 156 -14.61 -10.39 5.72
C PHE A 156 -14.90 -10.77 7.17
N VAL A 157 -13.87 -10.94 8.00
CA VAL A 157 -14.07 -11.32 9.40
C VAL A 157 -14.83 -10.23 10.16
N LYS A 158 -14.46 -8.95 9.97
CA LYS A 158 -15.13 -7.83 10.66
C LYS A 158 -16.57 -7.61 10.22
N ILE A 159 -16.87 -7.78 8.93
CA ILE A 159 -18.24 -7.73 8.41
C ILE A 159 -19.06 -8.90 8.98
N GLY A 160 -18.51 -10.11 9.01
CA GLY A 160 -19.15 -11.29 9.60
C GLY A 160 -19.48 -11.10 11.08
N GLU A 161 -18.53 -10.58 11.86
CA GLU A 161 -18.75 -10.23 13.27
C GLU A 161 -19.85 -9.16 13.45
N ALA A 162 -19.90 -8.17 12.57
CA ALA A 162 -20.88 -7.09 12.66
C ALA A 162 -22.30 -7.55 12.30
N PHE A 163 -22.46 -8.43 11.29
CA PHE A 163 -23.74 -9.05 10.99
C PHE A 163 -24.19 -10.02 12.10
N ALA A 164 -23.27 -10.79 12.68
CA ALA A 164 -23.56 -11.67 13.80
C ALA A 164 -24.07 -10.89 15.03
N GLU A 165 -23.47 -9.73 15.30
CA GLU A 165 -23.91 -8.82 16.36
C GLU A 165 -25.32 -8.27 16.10
N LEU A 166 -25.63 -7.92 14.86
CA LEU A 166 -26.95 -7.44 14.45
C LEU A 166 -28.02 -8.53 14.65
N ALA A 167 -27.71 -9.77 14.28
CA ALA A 167 -28.57 -10.94 14.48
C ALA A 167 -28.82 -11.21 15.97
N ARG A 168 -27.77 -11.19 16.79
CA ARG A 168 -27.85 -11.43 18.24
C ARG A 168 -28.74 -10.44 18.98
N ARG A 169 -28.83 -9.19 18.50
CA ARG A 169 -29.70 -8.16 19.09
C ARG A 169 -31.14 -8.21 18.59
N GLY A 170 -31.48 -9.09 17.64
CA GLY A 170 -32.80 -9.13 17.02
C GLY A 170 -33.19 -7.80 16.36
N ALA A 171 -32.21 -7.02 15.90
CA ALA A 171 -32.42 -5.64 15.45
C ALA A 171 -33.12 -5.54 14.08
N SER A 172 -33.37 -6.66 13.40
CA SER A 172 -34.08 -6.73 12.13
C SER A 172 -34.92 -8.01 12.06
N GLN A 173 -36.14 -7.90 11.52
CA GLN A 173 -37.04 -9.05 11.30
C GLN A 173 -36.70 -9.84 10.02
N ASN A 174 -35.52 -9.63 9.44
CA ASN A 174 -35.08 -10.35 8.25
C ASN A 174 -34.75 -11.80 8.58
N LEU A 175 -35.29 -12.75 7.81
CA LEU A 175 -35.01 -14.19 7.93
C LEU A 175 -33.51 -14.52 8.00
N LEU A 176 -32.69 -13.79 7.23
CA LEU A 176 -31.24 -13.98 7.16
C LEU A 176 -30.49 -13.57 8.45
N LEU A 177 -31.10 -12.81 9.34
CA LEU A 177 -30.50 -12.32 10.59
C LEU A 177 -31.07 -13.02 11.83
N THR A 178 -31.72 -14.17 11.65
CA THR A 178 -32.29 -14.94 12.77
C THR A 178 -31.20 -15.55 13.66
N GLU A 179 -30.10 -16.01 13.06
CA GLU A 179 -29.01 -16.71 13.76
C GLU A 179 -27.67 -15.98 13.57
N SER A 180 -26.87 -15.89 14.63
CA SER A 180 -25.58 -15.18 14.59
C SER A 180 -24.44 -16.03 13.99
N GLN A 181 -24.47 -17.35 14.18
CA GLN A 181 -23.37 -18.23 13.76
C GLN A 181 -23.05 -18.22 12.25
N PRO A 182 -24.05 -18.27 11.33
CA PRO A 182 -23.76 -18.31 9.89
C PRO A 182 -22.95 -17.11 9.38
N TRP A 183 -23.15 -15.94 9.97
CA TRP A 183 -22.44 -14.71 9.61
C TRP A 183 -20.98 -14.73 10.03
N VAL A 184 -20.70 -15.19 11.26
CA VAL A 184 -19.33 -15.37 11.73
C VAL A 184 -18.61 -16.40 10.85
N LEU A 185 -19.24 -17.55 10.60
CA LEU A 185 -18.66 -18.61 9.78
C LEU A 185 -18.31 -18.12 8.37
N THR A 186 -19.22 -17.41 7.72
CA THR A 186 -19.01 -16.86 6.37
C THR A 186 -17.83 -15.87 6.36
N GLY A 187 -17.76 -14.97 7.34
CA GLY A 187 -16.65 -14.03 7.48
C GLY A 187 -15.31 -14.71 7.72
N VAL A 188 -15.29 -15.75 8.57
CA VAL A 188 -14.08 -16.55 8.85
C VAL A 188 -13.64 -17.34 7.64
N CYS A 189 -14.55 -18.00 6.91
CA CYS A 189 -14.23 -18.73 5.70
C CYS A 189 -13.62 -17.81 4.62
N GLY A 190 -14.22 -16.63 4.40
CA GLY A 190 -13.67 -15.63 3.48
C GLY A 190 -12.31 -15.09 3.93
N GLY A 191 -12.16 -14.81 5.23
CA GLY A 191 -10.90 -14.39 5.83
C GLY A 191 -9.78 -15.42 5.70
N PHE A 192 -10.08 -16.68 6.01
CA PHE A 192 -9.13 -17.79 5.96
C PHE A 192 -8.72 -18.15 4.53
N PHE A 193 -9.65 -18.07 3.58
CA PHE A 193 -9.36 -18.23 2.15
C PHE A 193 -8.33 -17.20 1.67
N LEU A 194 -8.57 -15.91 1.95
CA LEU A 194 -7.64 -14.84 1.58
C LEU A 194 -6.33 -14.90 2.36
N TRP A 195 -6.35 -15.34 3.61
CA TRP A 195 -5.13 -15.56 4.39
C TRP A 195 -4.23 -16.62 3.74
N THR A 196 -4.82 -17.74 3.32
CA THR A 196 -4.12 -18.82 2.62
C THR A 196 -3.55 -18.35 1.28
N PHE A 197 -4.32 -17.57 0.53
CA PHE A 197 -3.85 -16.98 -0.72
C PHE A 197 -2.71 -15.98 -0.49
N GLY A 198 -2.73 -15.23 0.62
CA GLY A 198 -1.63 -14.36 1.01
C GLY A 198 -0.32 -15.11 1.32
N VAL A 199 -0.38 -16.33 1.90
CA VAL A 199 0.82 -17.16 2.12
C VAL A 199 1.56 -17.38 0.81
N TRP A 200 0.84 -17.75 -0.25
CA TRP A 200 1.40 -17.97 -1.58
C TRP A 200 2.16 -16.74 -2.10
N TRP A 201 1.57 -15.55 -1.97
CA TRP A 201 2.21 -14.29 -2.40
C TRP A 201 3.43 -13.92 -1.55
N ILE A 202 3.39 -14.18 -0.24
CA ILE A 202 4.53 -13.97 0.66
C ILE A 202 5.69 -14.88 0.25
N LEU A 203 5.42 -16.16 -0.01
CA LEU A 203 6.44 -17.13 -0.43
C LEU A 203 7.11 -16.70 -1.74
N LEU A 204 6.32 -16.34 -2.75
CA LEU A 204 6.85 -15.85 -4.03
C LEU A 204 7.69 -14.58 -3.86
N THR A 205 7.30 -13.70 -2.96
CA THR A 205 8.04 -12.47 -2.70
C THR A 205 9.37 -12.76 -2.01
N ILE A 206 9.40 -13.64 -1.02
CA ILE A 206 10.63 -14.04 -0.33
C ILE A 206 11.61 -14.68 -1.33
N LEU A 207 11.12 -15.58 -2.19
CA LEU A 207 11.94 -16.20 -3.24
C LEU A 207 12.48 -15.18 -4.23
N GLY A 208 11.61 -14.28 -4.73
CA GLY A 208 12.02 -13.23 -5.67
C GLY A 208 13.05 -12.26 -5.07
N ILE A 209 12.90 -11.91 -3.80
CA ILE A 209 13.89 -11.10 -3.06
C ILE A 209 15.20 -11.87 -2.90
N TYR A 210 15.17 -13.14 -2.52
CA TYR A 210 16.36 -13.96 -2.34
C TYR A 210 17.19 -14.08 -3.63
N GLU A 211 16.55 -14.37 -4.77
CA GLU A 211 17.22 -14.45 -6.06
C GLU A 211 17.83 -13.11 -6.50
N THR A 212 17.11 -12.03 -6.24
CA THR A 212 17.55 -10.66 -6.56
C THR A 212 18.76 -10.26 -5.71
N PHE A 213 18.73 -10.54 -4.41
CA PHE A 213 19.79 -10.19 -3.46
C PHE A 213 21.09 -10.97 -3.71
N LYS A 214 20.99 -12.19 -4.24
CA LYS A 214 22.17 -12.97 -4.65
C LYS A 214 22.91 -12.33 -5.83
N SER A 215 22.18 -11.61 -6.70
CA SER A 215 22.73 -11.01 -7.91
C SER A 215 23.26 -9.59 -7.66
N GLN A 216 22.48 -8.73 -7.00
CA GLN A 216 22.89 -7.37 -6.63
C GLN A 216 22.16 -6.90 -5.37
N ARG A 217 22.87 -6.24 -4.44
CA ARG A 217 22.22 -5.64 -3.26
C ARG A 217 21.41 -4.41 -3.67
N PRO A 218 20.11 -4.33 -3.35
CA PRO A 218 19.31 -3.17 -3.70
C PRO A 218 19.79 -1.94 -2.93
N LYS A 219 19.86 -0.81 -3.62
CA LYS A 219 19.99 0.49 -2.97
C LYS A 219 18.66 0.85 -2.33
N PHE A 220 18.71 1.41 -1.13
CA PHE A 220 17.51 1.88 -0.45
C PHE A 220 16.75 2.87 -1.33
N ALA A 221 15.45 2.65 -1.46
CA ALA A 221 14.52 3.54 -2.14
C ALA A 221 13.28 3.74 -1.27
N VAL A 222 12.60 4.89 -1.41
CA VAL A 222 11.34 5.17 -0.69
C VAL A 222 10.28 4.08 -0.93
N GLY A 223 10.35 3.40 -2.09
CA GLY A 223 9.51 2.24 -2.42
C GLY A 223 9.53 1.09 -1.41
N PHE A 224 10.53 1.04 -0.51
CA PHE A 224 10.59 0.04 0.56
C PHE A 224 9.41 0.14 1.56
N TRP A 225 8.80 1.32 1.68
CA TRP A 225 7.57 1.51 2.45
C TRP A 225 6.39 0.68 1.92
N GLY A 226 6.43 0.27 0.65
CA GLY A 226 5.45 -0.62 0.03
C GLY A 226 5.34 -2.01 0.67
N MET A 227 6.26 -2.40 1.56
CA MET A 227 6.20 -3.66 2.32
C MET A 227 5.38 -3.57 3.59
N VAL A 228 5.41 -2.39 4.24
CA VAL A 228 4.88 -2.24 5.60
C VAL A 228 3.37 -2.41 5.61
N PHE A 229 2.67 -1.77 4.66
CA PHE A 229 1.22 -1.88 4.58
C PHE A 229 0.76 -3.32 4.34
N PRO A 230 1.20 -4.04 3.29
CA PRO A 230 0.78 -5.41 3.04
C PRO A 230 1.06 -6.38 4.19
N LEU A 231 2.26 -6.32 4.78
CA LEU A 231 2.61 -7.16 5.92
C LEU A 231 1.82 -6.80 7.18
N GLY A 232 1.57 -5.50 7.41
CA GLY A 232 0.78 -5.02 8.53
C GLY A 232 -0.66 -5.52 8.48
N VAL A 233 -1.35 -5.38 7.34
CA VAL A 233 -2.74 -5.85 7.20
C VAL A 233 -2.84 -7.38 7.23
N TYR A 234 -1.84 -8.09 6.72
CA TYR A 234 -1.77 -9.55 6.82
C TYR A 234 -1.55 -10.01 8.26
N THR A 235 -0.74 -9.29 9.02
CA THR A 235 -0.54 -9.52 10.46
C THR A 235 -1.83 -9.28 11.24
N SER A 236 -2.57 -8.19 10.93
CA SER A 236 -3.88 -7.90 11.52
C SER A 236 -4.90 -9.01 11.24
N LEU A 237 -4.95 -9.55 10.03
CA LEU A 237 -5.79 -10.70 9.70
C LEU A 237 -5.38 -11.95 10.50
N THR A 238 -4.08 -12.21 10.60
CA THR A 238 -3.55 -13.35 11.36
C THR A 238 -3.91 -13.26 12.85
N TRP A 239 -3.81 -12.07 13.44
CA TRP A 239 -4.31 -11.80 14.79
C TRP A 239 -5.82 -12.02 14.88
N GLN A 240 -6.58 -11.51 13.91
CA GLN A 240 -8.03 -11.65 13.97
C GLN A 240 -8.46 -13.13 13.92
N LEU A 241 -7.79 -13.94 13.11
CA LEU A 241 -8.00 -15.39 13.09
C LEU A 241 -7.56 -16.08 14.39
N SER A 242 -6.53 -15.57 15.10
CA SER A 242 -6.16 -16.12 16.42
C SER A 242 -7.26 -15.94 17.45
N GLU A 243 -7.87 -14.76 17.47
CA GLU A 243 -8.99 -14.46 18.37
C GLU A 243 -10.23 -15.28 18.02
N THR A 244 -10.56 -15.40 16.73
CA THR A 244 -11.77 -16.13 16.31
C THR A 244 -11.64 -17.64 16.47
N PHE A 245 -10.46 -18.23 16.22
CA PHE A 245 -10.23 -19.67 16.41
C PHE A 245 -9.79 -20.06 17.83
N GLY A 246 -9.39 -19.10 18.67
CA GLY A 246 -8.76 -19.39 19.96
C GLY A 246 -7.45 -20.18 19.84
N SER A 247 -6.74 -20.04 18.71
CA SER A 247 -5.60 -20.90 18.37
C SER A 247 -4.25 -20.31 18.79
N VAL A 248 -3.46 -21.12 19.52
CA VAL A 248 -2.10 -20.77 19.93
C VAL A 248 -1.19 -20.55 18.73
N PHE A 249 -1.35 -21.34 17.66
CA PHE A 249 -0.56 -21.21 16.43
C PHE A 249 -0.69 -19.80 15.82
N PHE A 250 -1.92 -19.35 15.58
CA PHE A 250 -2.17 -18.02 15.00
C PHE A 250 -1.72 -16.91 15.95
N ARG A 251 -1.83 -17.11 17.27
CA ARG A 251 -1.40 -16.13 18.27
C ARG A 251 0.12 -15.95 18.30
N VAL A 252 0.88 -17.04 18.24
CA VAL A 252 2.36 -16.98 18.17
C VAL A 252 2.80 -16.37 16.83
N LEU A 253 2.17 -16.80 15.74
CA LEU A 253 2.49 -16.29 14.40
C LEU A 253 2.20 -14.79 14.28
N SER A 254 1.05 -14.32 14.76
CA SER A 254 0.70 -12.89 14.72
C SER A 254 1.65 -12.06 15.59
N ALA A 255 2.10 -12.58 16.74
CA ALA A 255 3.08 -11.91 17.59
C ALA A 255 4.44 -11.75 16.90
N ILE A 256 4.96 -12.82 16.28
CA ILE A 256 6.22 -12.79 15.52
C ILE A 256 6.10 -11.79 14.35
N LEU A 257 5.04 -11.90 13.55
CA LEU A 257 4.82 -11.00 12.41
C LEU A 257 4.69 -9.54 12.85
N SER A 258 4.05 -9.26 14.00
CA SER A 258 3.94 -7.91 14.55
C SER A 258 5.30 -7.33 14.92
N ILE A 259 6.18 -8.11 15.55
CA ILE A 259 7.56 -7.70 15.87
C ILE A 259 8.33 -7.40 14.58
N VAL A 260 8.24 -8.28 13.57
CA VAL A 260 8.91 -8.10 12.29
C VAL A 260 8.43 -6.83 11.58
N VAL A 261 7.12 -6.61 11.51
CA VAL A 261 6.54 -5.40 10.88
C VAL A 261 6.95 -4.14 11.65
N PHE A 262 6.96 -4.19 12.98
CA PHE A 262 7.38 -3.05 13.80
C PHE A 262 8.86 -2.70 13.61
N LEU A 263 9.75 -3.69 13.60
CA LEU A 263 11.18 -3.47 13.35
C LEU A 263 11.43 -2.95 11.92
N LEU A 264 10.72 -3.50 10.94
CA LEU A 264 10.76 -3.03 9.56
C LEU A 264 10.34 -1.56 9.49
N TRP A 265 9.18 -1.22 10.07
CA TRP A 265 8.68 0.14 10.12
C TRP A 265 9.66 1.09 10.82
N ALA A 266 10.18 0.72 12.00
CA ALA A 266 11.10 1.55 12.77
C ALA A 266 12.40 1.81 11.99
N THR A 267 12.94 0.79 11.34
CA THR A 267 14.15 0.93 10.50
C THR A 267 13.89 1.87 9.32
N LEU A 268 12.78 1.69 8.61
CA LEU A 268 12.41 2.56 7.50
C LEU A 268 12.14 4.00 7.95
N ALA A 269 11.50 4.19 9.11
CA ALA A 269 11.25 5.49 9.70
C ALA A 269 12.56 6.21 10.03
N VAL A 270 13.51 5.54 10.70
CA VAL A 270 14.82 6.12 11.04
C VAL A 270 15.61 6.48 9.79
N ILE A 271 15.68 5.58 8.80
CA ILE A 271 16.38 5.86 7.53
C ILE A 271 15.73 7.04 6.80
N THR A 272 14.40 7.08 6.75
CA THR A 272 13.66 8.15 6.06
C THR A 272 13.90 9.49 6.75
N ILE A 273 13.82 9.55 8.08
CA ILE A 273 14.10 10.77 8.85
C ILE A 273 15.56 11.21 8.65
N HIS A 274 16.51 10.29 8.72
CA HIS A 274 17.93 10.59 8.53
C HIS A 274 18.20 11.17 7.13
N GLN A 275 17.61 10.58 6.08
CA GLN A 275 17.77 11.06 4.71
C GLN A 275 17.07 12.41 4.48
N ILE A 276 15.88 12.64 5.05
CA ILE A 276 15.19 13.95 5.00
C ILE A 276 16.07 15.03 5.64
N CYS A 277 16.72 14.74 6.77
CA CYS A 277 17.56 15.70 7.47
C CYS A 277 18.90 15.99 6.77
N ARG A 278 19.43 15.06 5.95
CA ARG A 278 20.77 15.18 5.35
C ARG A 278 20.76 15.59 3.89
N ASP A 279 19.88 15.02 3.06
CA ASP A 279 19.85 15.22 1.60
C ASP A 279 18.42 15.25 1.05
N HIS A 280 17.75 16.39 1.23
CA HIS A 280 16.36 16.59 0.79
C HIS A 280 16.18 16.38 -0.73
N GLU A 281 17.14 16.79 -1.56
CA GLU A 281 17.02 16.72 -3.03
C GLU A 281 17.09 15.29 -3.59
N SER A 282 17.82 14.40 -2.92
CA SER A 282 17.98 13.00 -3.38
C SER A 282 16.72 12.15 -3.19
N LEU A 283 15.87 12.54 -2.22
CA LEU A 283 14.68 11.81 -1.79
C LEU A 283 13.46 12.05 -2.69
N PHE A 284 13.40 13.24 -3.29
CA PHE A 284 12.33 13.64 -4.22
C PHE A 284 12.72 13.47 -5.69
N ASN A 285 13.96 13.09 -6.00
CA ASN A 285 14.37 12.76 -7.35
C ASN A 285 13.77 11.41 -7.77
N SER A 286 12.67 11.48 -8.52
CA SER A 286 12.04 10.32 -9.13
C SER A 286 12.99 9.69 -10.15
N PRO A 287 13.25 8.36 -10.11
CA PRO A 287 14.08 7.64 -11.11
C PRO A 287 13.59 7.78 -12.56
N TYR A 288 12.40 8.37 -12.76
CA TYR A 288 11.72 8.52 -14.04
C TYR A 288 11.88 9.91 -14.65
N LEU A 289 12.47 10.86 -13.93
CA LEU A 289 12.84 12.14 -14.52
C LEU A 289 14.18 11.96 -15.25
N PRO A 290 14.25 12.21 -16.58
CA PRO A 290 15.55 12.32 -17.22
C PRO A 290 16.32 13.41 -16.49
N ALA A 291 17.58 13.12 -16.15
CA ALA A 291 18.48 14.13 -15.60
C ALA A 291 18.41 15.36 -16.50
N SER A 292 18.10 16.52 -15.92
CA SER A 292 18.15 17.78 -16.66
C SER A 292 19.49 17.86 -17.38
N PRO A 293 19.54 18.23 -18.68
CA PRO A 293 20.81 18.45 -19.34
C PRO A 293 21.62 19.44 -18.50
N CYS A 294 22.89 19.13 -18.22
CA CYS A 294 23.79 20.10 -17.62
C CYS A 294 23.72 21.39 -18.45
N PRO A 295 23.60 22.58 -17.84
CA PRO A 295 23.69 23.82 -18.60
C PRO A 295 25.07 23.85 -19.27
N GLU A 296 25.07 23.89 -20.61
CA GLU A 296 26.28 24.14 -21.39
C GLU A 296 26.93 25.41 -20.85
N GLN A 297 28.14 25.28 -20.33
CA GLN A 297 28.99 26.43 -20.07
C GLN A 297 29.28 27.08 -21.43
N GLU A 298 28.68 28.24 -21.67
CA GLU A 298 29.13 29.19 -22.68
C GLU A 298 30.59 29.55 -22.39
N THR A 299 31.54 28.80 -22.96
CA THR A 299 32.88 29.31 -23.21
C THR A 299 32.87 29.99 -24.56
N ALA A 300 32.68 31.31 -24.53
CA ALA A 300 33.17 32.18 -25.58
C ALA A 300 34.71 32.06 -25.69
N SER A 301 35.22 32.28 -26.91
CA SER A 301 36.62 32.61 -27.27
C SER A 301 37.47 31.50 -27.92
N SER A 302 37.23 31.25 -29.22
CA SER A 302 38.27 31.16 -30.28
C SER A 302 37.54 30.95 -31.63
N ILE A 303 37.18 31.98 -32.39
CA ILE A 303 38.02 32.70 -33.37
C ILE A 303 38.83 31.76 -34.28
N LEU A 304 38.53 31.82 -35.59
CA LEU A 304 39.37 31.48 -36.76
C LEU A 304 39.77 29.99 -36.95
N CYS A 305 39.06 29.28 -37.85
CA CYS A 305 39.65 28.85 -39.14
C CYS A 305 38.62 28.11 -40.02
N GLU A 306 38.37 28.72 -41.18
CA GLU A 306 38.18 28.11 -42.51
C GLU A 306 37.18 26.96 -42.71
N SER A 307 36.11 27.33 -43.40
CA SER A 307 35.63 26.57 -44.55
C SER A 307 36.79 26.15 -45.47
N ASN A 308 37.03 24.85 -45.63
CA ASN A 308 37.25 24.24 -46.95
C ASN A 308 37.47 22.72 -46.86
N GLN A 309 36.91 22.06 -47.87
CA GLN A 309 37.35 20.77 -48.45
C GLN A 309 36.98 19.44 -47.75
N ALA A 310 35.97 18.81 -48.36
CA ALA A 310 36.12 17.62 -49.19
C ALA A 310 36.39 16.23 -48.54
N VAL A 311 35.52 15.30 -48.93
CA VAL A 311 35.79 13.89 -49.29
C VAL A 311 35.72 12.81 -48.17
N SER A 312 34.76 11.91 -48.40
CA SER A 312 34.78 10.45 -48.17
C SER A 312 34.70 9.90 -46.74
N GLY A 313 33.81 8.90 -46.58
CA GLY A 313 33.99 7.83 -45.60
C GLY A 313 32.74 7.43 -44.84
N GLU A 314 32.25 6.22 -45.10
CA GLU A 314 31.49 5.37 -44.17
C GLU A 314 32.10 5.43 -42.75
N GLN A 315 31.44 5.10 -41.63
CA GLN A 315 30.74 3.85 -41.38
C GLN A 315 30.14 3.88 -39.96
N LYS A 316 29.14 3.03 -39.77
CA LYS A 316 28.50 2.60 -38.51
C LYS A 316 29.44 2.43 -37.31
N CYS A 317 28.97 2.89 -36.14
CA CYS A 317 28.63 2.04 -34.98
C CYS A 317 27.57 2.78 -34.14
#